data_AF-A0A2M7UUI4-F1
#
_entry.id   AF-A0A2M7UUI4-F1
#
_cell.length_a   1.000
_cell.length_b   1.000
_cell.length_c   1.000
_cell.angle_alpha   90.00
_cell.angle_beta   90.00
_cell.angle_gamma   90.00
#
_symmetry.space_group_name_H-M   'P 1'
#
loop_
_entity.id
_entity.type
_entity.pdbx_description
1 polymer ?
#
loop_
_entity_poly.entity_id
_entity_poly.type
_entity_poly.pdbx_seq_one_letter_code
_entity_poly.pdbx_strand_id
1 'polypeptide(L)' 'MKINELKQKSKEEIQKTLEDDREKLRQLRFDLSAGKVKNVREIRNIKKEIARILTLLKISK' A
#
# COMPACT_ATOMS: atom_id res chain seq x y z
N MET A 1 -5.58 -7.04 -3.13
CA MET A 1 -6.99 -7.08 -2.66
C MET A 1 -8.02 -6.69 -3.74
N LYS A 2 -9.27 -7.19 -3.63
CA LYS A 2 -10.42 -6.78 -4.45
C LYS A 2 -10.99 -5.46 -3.91
N ILE A 3 -11.41 -4.57 -4.80
CA ILE A 3 -11.93 -3.21 -4.52
C ILE A 3 -13.15 -3.21 -3.58
N ASN A 4 -13.90 -4.31 -3.54
CA ASN A 4 -15.14 -4.41 -2.75
C ASN A 4 -14.91 -4.51 -1.24
N GLU A 5 -13.81 -5.14 -0.78
CA GLU A 5 -13.50 -5.25 0.65
C GLU A 5 -13.00 -3.92 1.23
N LEU A 6 -12.25 -3.15 0.45
CA LEU A 6 -11.77 -1.83 0.84
C LEU A 6 -12.90 -0.77 0.90
N LYS A 7 -14.04 -1.02 0.24
CA LYS A 7 -15.24 -0.16 0.37
C LYS A 7 -16.05 -0.44 1.64
N GLN A 8 -15.96 -1.66 2.19
CA GLN A 8 -16.68 -2.03 3.42
C GLN A 8 -15.93 -1.60 4.69
N LYS A 9 -14.61 -1.42 4.61
CA LYS A 9 -13.79 -0.93 5.72
C LYS A 9 -14.02 0.56 5.97
N SER A 10 -13.99 0.94 7.23
CA SER A 10 -14.20 2.33 7.64
C SER A 10 -13.05 3.22 7.13
N LYS A 11 -13.31 4.51 6.85
CA LYS A 11 -12.29 5.44 6.32
C LYS A 11 -11.01 5.46 7.17
N GLU A 12 -11.16 5.28 8.48
CA GLU A 12 -10.06 5.20 9.44
C GLU A 12 -9.19 3.94 9.27
N GLU A 13 -9.78 2.78 9.00
CA GLU A 13 -9.03 1.55 8.74
C GLU A 13 -8.25 1.64 7.43
N ILE A 14 -8.85 2.28 6.42
CA ILE A 14 -8.21 2.53 5.13
C ILE A 14 -6.97 3.44 5.32
N GLN A 15 -7.08 4.46 6.17
CA GLN A 15 -5.97 5.34 6.51
C GLN A 15 -4.85 4.61 7.27
N LYS A 16 -5.20 3.78 8.26
CA LYS A 16 -4.20 2.94 8.96
C LYS A 16 -3.47 2.00 8.01
N THR A 17 -4.21 1.33 7.13
CA THR A 17 -3.61 0.42 6.14
C THR A 17 -2.67 1.18 5.18
N LEU A 18 -3.02 2.42 4.80
CA LEU A 18 -2.16 3.28 3.98
C LEU A 18 -0.85 3.63 4.69
N GLU A 19 -0.88 3.88 6.00
CA GLU A 19 0.32 4.17 6.80
C GLU A 19 1.22 2.94 6.90
N ASP A 20 0.65 1.77 7.21
CA ASP A 20 1.39 0.50 7.27
C ASP A 20 2.06 0.17 5.92
N ASP A 21 1.34 0.35 4.81
CA ASP A 21 1.89 0.10 3.46
C ASP A 21 3.00 1.09 3.11
N ARG A 22 2.92 2.34 3.59
CA ARG A 22 3.99 3.34 3.42
C ARG A 22 5.23 2.99 4.24
N GLU A 23 5.07 2.50 5.46
CA GLU A 23 6.19 2.01 6.27
C GLU A 23 6.87 0.80 5.64
N LYS A 24 6.09 -0.20 5.19
CA LYS A 24 6.63 -1.35 4.45
C LYS A 24 7.37 -0.93 3.19
N LEU A 25 6.84 0.02 2.44
CA LEU A 25 7.51 0.55 1.25
C LEU A 25 8.84 1.23 1.61
N ARG A 26 8.90 1.91 2.76
CA ARG A 26 10.12 2.54 3.28
C ARG A 26 11.16 1.50 3.67
N GLN A 27 10.78 0.47 4.43
CA GLN A 27 11.66 -0.66 4.77
C GLN A 27 12.18 -1.37 3.53
N LEU A 28 11.32 -1.71 2.58
CA LEU A 28 11.73 -2.34 1.32
C LEU A 28 12.64 -1.46 0.47
N ARG A 29 12.50 -0.13 0.53
CA ARG A 29 13.43 0.81 -0.11
C ARG A 29 14.80 0.79 0.55
N PHE A 30 14.85 0.72 1.88
CA PHE A 30 16.10 0.57 2.62
C PHE A 30 16.78 -0.76 2.28
N ASP A 31 16.03 -1.86 2.28
CA ASP A 31 16.56 -3.18 1.90
C ASP A 31 17.05 -3.20 0.45
N LEU A 32 16.35 -2.49 -0.46
CA LEU A 32 16.73 -2.37 -1.86
C LEU A 32 18.04 -1.61 -2.00
N SER A 33 18.18 -0.51 -1.26
CA SER A 33 19.41 0.28 -1.19
C SER A 33 20.56 -0.51 -0.57
N ALA A 34 20.27 -1.42 0.36
CA ALA A 34 21.24 -2.34 0.96
C ALA A 34 21.63 -3.50 0.03
N GLY A 35 21.07 -3.60 -1.18
CA GLY A 35 21.41 -4.62 -2.18
C GLY A 35 20.93 -6.03 -1.84
N LYS A 36 20.08 -6.20 -0.82
CA LYS A 36 19.59 -7.52 -0.36
C LYS A 36 18.23 -7.90 -0.91
N VAL A 37 17.59 -7.06 -1.72
CA VAL A 37 16.21 -7.31 -2.17
C VAL A 37 16.17 -8.34 -3.28
N LYS A 38 15.77 -9.55 -2.91
CA LYS A 38 15.40 -10.63 -3.84
C LYS A 38 14.06 -10.36 -4.55
N ASN A 39 13.15 -9.59 -3.93
CA ASN A 39 11.76 -9.46 -4.36
C ASN A 39 11.35 -8.02 -4.74
N VAL A 40 11.93 -7.49 -5.81
CA VAL A 40 11.53 -6.19 -6.40
C VAL A 40 10.04 -6.13 -6.77
N ARG A 41 9.44 -7.31 -7.06
CA ARG A 41 7.99 -7.44 -7.36
C ARG A 41 7.11 -6.97 -6.21
N GLU A 42 7.55 -7.14 -4.97
CA GLU A 42 6.77 -6.82 -3.78
C GLU A 42 6.59 -5.30 -3.63
N ILE A 43 7.64 -4.53 -3.90
CA ILE A 43 7.60 -3.06 -3.97
C ILE A 43 6.55 -2.59 -5.00
N ARG A 44 6.49 -3.26 -6.15
CA ARG A 44 5.52 -2.92 -7.21
C ARG A 44 4.09 -3.24 -6.79
N ASN A 45 3.88 -4.32 -6.04
CA ASN A 45 2.57 -4.70 -5.51
C ASN A 45 2.09 -3.69 -4.46
N ILE A 46 2.93 -3.34 -3.49
CA ILE A 46 2.60 -2.37 -2.43
C ILE A 46 2.30 -0.99 -3.05
N LYS A 47 3.08 -0.53 -4.04
CA LYS A 47 2.76 0.70 -4.78
C LYS A 47 1.37 0.66 -5.43
N LYS A 48 0.98 -0.48 -6.01
CA LYS A 48 -0.34 -0.65 -6.61
C LYS A 48 -1.45 -0.68 -5.55
N GLU A 49 -1.21 -1.26 -4.39
CA GLU A 49 -2.16 -1.25 -3.28
C GLU A 49 -2.39 0.15 -2.72
N ILE A 50 -1.32 0.92 -2.46
CA ILE A 50 -1.41 2.33 -2.07
C ILE A 50 -2.21 3.13 -3.11
N ALA A 51 -1.94 2.94 -4.40
CA ALA A 51 -2.67 3.63 -5.45
C ALA A 51 -4.18 3.29 -5.46
N ARG A 52 -4.54 2.02 -5.23
CA ARG A 52 -5.94 1.59 -5.13
C ARG A 52 -6.64 2.19 -3.92
N ILE A 53 -5.96 2.21 -2.77
CA ILE A 53 -6.46 2.84 -1.55
C ILE A 53 -6.74 4.33 -1.76
N LEU A 54 -5.77 5.07 -2.32
CA LEU A 54 -5.93 6.50 -2.63
C LEU A 54 -7.06 6.75 -3.64
N THR A 55 -7.21 5.88 -4.64
CA THR A 55 -8.29 5.98 -5.63
C THR A 55 -9.66 5.81 -4.97
N LEU A 56 -9.79 4.87 -4.03
CA LEU A 56 -11.03 4.68 -3.26
C LEU A 56 -11.37 5.88 -2.38
N LEU A 57 -10.37 6.44 -1.69
CA LEU A 57 -10.56 7.65 -0.89
C LEU A 57 -11.04 8.83 -1.74
N LYS A 58 -10.54 8.95 -2.98
CA LYS A 58 -10.95 10.02 -3.92
C LYS A 58 -12.35 9.82 -4.48
N ILE A 59 -12.75 8.59 -4.80
CA ILE A 59 -14.08 8.27 -5.34
C ILE A 59 -15.18 8.41 -4.28
N SER A 60 -14.85 8.26 -2.99
CA SER A 60 -15.78 8.42 -1.87
C SER A 60 -16.07 9.89 -1.49
N LYS A 61 -15.61 10.87 -2.30
CA LYS A 61 -15.80 12.30 -2.10
C LYS A 61 -16.77 12.85 -3.14
#